data_AF-A0A4Q3L1X5-F1
#
_entry.id   AF-A0A4Q3L1X5-F1
#
_cell.length_a   1.000
_cell.length_b   1.000
_cell.length_c   1.000
_cell.angle_alpha   90.00
_cell.angle_beta   90.00
_cell.angle_gamma   90.00
#
_symmetry.space_group_name_H-M   'P 1'
#
loop_
_entity.id
_entity.type
_entity.pdbx_description
1 polymer ?
#
loop_
_entity_poly.entity_id
_entity_poly.type
_entity_poly.pdbx_seq_one_letter_code
_entity_poly.pdbx_strand_id
1 'polypeptide(L)' 'MERLLDLRLQKIALATRQSLLKMHFEAASGHLSCVLSCVDLLTYVYQAWLGGDDRFILSKGHAASSLYAALYHANLLEPE' A
#
# COMPACT_ATOMS: atom_id res chain seq x y z
N MET A 1 21.61 -8.67 -5.16
CA MET A 1 20.51 -9.06 -4.25
C MET A 1 19.61 -7.87 -3.97
N GLU A 2 20.15 -6.72 -3.54
CA GLU A 2 19.38 -5.48 -3.33
C GLU A 2 18.60 -5.00 -4.56
N ARG A 3 19.19 -5.05 -5.76
CA ARG A 3 18.50 -4.63 -7.00
C ARG A 3 17.24 -5.44 -7.32
N LEU A 4 17.22 -6.73 -6.97
CA LEU A 4 16.04 -7.58 -7.19
C LEU A 4 14.93 -7.24 -6.18
N LEU A 5 15.30 -6.95 -4.93
CA LEU A 5 14.36 -6.50 -3.92
C LEU A 5 13.74 -5.15 -4.32
N ASP A 6 14.55 -4.20 -4.75
CA ASP A 6 14.09 -2.87 -5.20
C ASP A 6 13.09 -2.98 -6.36
N LEU A 7 13.41 -3.77 -7.40
CA LEU A 7 12.49 -4.02 -8.51
C LEU A 7 11.18 -4.71 -8.07
N ARG A 8 11.23 -5.61 -7.09
CA ARG A 8 10.03 -6.24 -6.52
C ARG A 8 9.16 -5.21 -5.81
N LEU A 9 9.77 -4.37 -4.96
CA LEU A 9 9.06 -3.33 -4.22
C LEU A 9 8.44 -2.29 -5.16
N GLN A 10 9.15 -1.86 -6.19
CA GLN A 10 8.62 -0.94 -7.21
C GLN A 10 7.40 -1.52 -7.94
N LYS A 11 7.44 -2.81 -8.29
CA LYS A 11 6.28 -3.50 -8.91
C LYS A 11 5.07 -3.54 -7.98
N ILE A 12 5.28 -3.86 -6.70
CA ILE A 12 4.22 -3.90 -5.70
C ILE A 12 3.65 -2.50 -5.46
N ALA A 13 4.50 -1.49 -5.36
CA ALA A 13 4.09 -0.11 -5.18
C ALA A 13 3.30 0.42 -6.39
N LEU A 14 3.67 0.00 -7.62
CA LEU A 14 2.91 0.31 -8.83
C LEU A 14 1.52 -0.35 -8.81
N ALA A 15 1.47 -1.65 -8.51
CA ALA A 15 0.20 -2.40 -8.42
C ALA A 15 -0.72 -1.81 -7.33
N THR A 16 -0.15 -1.42 -6.20
CA THR A 16 -0.87 -0.74 -5.11
C THR A 16 -1.50 0.56 -5.58
N ARG A 17 -0.76 1.41 -6.32
CA ARG A 17 -1.31 2.65 -6.91
C ARG A 17 -2.43 2.37 -7.91
N GLN A 18 -2.32 1.32 -8.72
CA GLN A 18 -3.37 0.93 -9.67
C GLN A 18 -4.65 0.49 -8.95
N SER A 19 -4.54 -0.32 -7.89
CA SER A 19 -5.67 -0.69 -7.04
C SER A 19 -6.34 0.54 -6.42
N LEU A 20 -5.54 1.49 -5.91
CA LEU A 20 -6.05 2.73 -5.32
C LEU A 20 -6.79 3.59 -6.33
N LEU A 21 -6.26 3.76 -7.54
CA LEU A 21 -6.94 4.50 -8.61
C LEU A 21 -8.27 3.85 -8.98
N LYS A 22 -8.30 2.52 -9.09
CA LYS A 22 -9.53 1.77 -9.39
C LYS A 22 -10.57 1.94 -8.28
N MET A 23 -10.20 1.71 -7.02
CA MET A 23 -11.12 1.86 -5.88
C MET A 23 -11.70 3.26 -5.78
N HIS A 24 -10.87 4.30 -5.92
CA HIS A 24 -11.33 5.69 -5.82
C HIS A 24 -12.19 6.11 -7.02
N PHE A 25 -11.90 5.59 -8.22
CA PHE A 25 -12.74 5.79 -9.39
C PHE A 25 -14.12 5.17 -9.20
N GLU A 26 -14.18 3.91 -8.76
CA GLU A 26 -15.44 3.18 -8.50
C GLU A 26 -16.26 3.83 -7.38
N ALA A 27 -15.60 4.39 -6.36
CA ALA A 27 -16.23 5.11 -5.26
C ALA A 27 -16.57 6.58 -5.58
N ALA A 28 -16.23 7.09 -6.77
CA ALA A 28 -16.35 8.50 -7.14
C ALA A 28 -15.71 9.48 -6.11
N SER A 29 -14.55 9.10 -5.56
CA SER A 29 -13.81 9.85 -4.52
C SER A 29 -12.56 10.55 -5.08
N GLY A 30 -12.38 11.83 -4.74
CA GLY A 30 -11.32 12.68 -5.30
C GLY A 30 -10.03 12.83 -4.47
N HIS A 31 -9.92 12.21 -3.28
CA HIS A 31 -8.81 12.44 -2.34
C HIS A 31 -7.55 11.61 -2.66
N LEU A 32 -7.12 11.59 -3.93
CA LEU A 32 -6.03 10.72 -4.41
C LEU A 32 -4.64 11.13 -3.93
N SER A 33 -4.33 12.43 -3.85
CA SER A 33 -2.98 12.90 -3.49
C SER A 33 -2.56 12.42 -2.11
N CYS A 34 -3.48 12.45 -1.15
CA CYS A 34 -3.26 11.98 0.21
C CYS A 34 -2.94 10.48 0.25
N VAL A 35 -3.66 9.71 -0.55
CA VAL A 35 -3.61 8.25 -0.61
C VAL A 35 -2.32 7.79 -1.32
N LEU A 36 -1.99 8.39 -2.46
CA LEU A 36 -0.82 8.04 -3.26
C LEU A 36 0.52 8.45 -2.62
N SER A 37 0.54 9.49 -1.78
CA SER A 37 1.79 10.04 -1.23
C SER A 37 2.55 9.09 -0.29
N CYS A 38 1.92 8.03 0.20
CA CYS A 38 2.51 7.13 1.20
C CYS A 38 2.70 5.69 0.70
N VAL A 39 2.40 5.41 -0.57
CA VAL A 39 2.41 4.04 -1.09
C VAL A 39 3.78 3.38 -0.98
N ASP A 40 4.87 4.04 -1.36
CA ASP A 40 6.20 3.42 -1.32
C ASP A 40 6.62 3.09 0.12
N LEU A 41 6.28 3.97 1.07
CA LEU A 41 6.55 3.75 2.49
C LEU A 41 5.77 2.54 3.01
N LEU A 42 4.46 2.48 2.74
CA LEU A 42 3.63 1.35 3.16
C LEU A 42 4.08 0.05 2.51
N THR A 43 4.44 0.08 1.22
CA THR A 43 5.00 -1.08 0.51
C THR A 43 6.27 -1.57 1.21
N TYR A 44 7.23 -0.68 1.49
CA TYR A 44 8.47 -1.07 2.16
C TYR A 44 8.22 -1.64 3.57
N VAL A 45 7.39 -0.94 4.35
CA VAL A 45 7.03 -1.33 5.73
C VAL A 45 6.47 -2.76 5.76
N TYR A 46 5.51 -3.08 4.91
CA TYR A 46 4.85 -4.39 4.92
C TYR A 46 5.62 -5.50 4.17
N GLN A 47 6.47 -5.15 3.22
CA GLN A 47 7.17 -6.15 2.37
C GLN A 47 8.60 -6.47 2.81
N ALA A 48 9.20 -5.62 3.65
CA ALA A 48 10.61 -5.70 3.96
C ALA A 48 11.00 -5.28 5.38
N TRP A 49 10.18 -4.52 6.10
CA TRP A 49 10.52 -4.04 7.45
C TRP A 49 9.85 -4.85 8.56
N LEU A 50 8.51 -4.89 8.59
CA LEU A 50 7.75 -5.41 9.73
C LEU A 50 8.07 -6.90 9.98
N GLY A 51 8.37 -7.22 11.23
CA GLY A 51 8.38 -8.57 11.76
C GLY A 51 7.00 -9.00 12.29
N GLY A 52 6.88 -10.29 12.66
CA GLY A 52 5.59 -10.88 13.06
C GLY A 52 4.97 -10.30 14.33
N ASP A 53 5.78 -9.75 15.24
CA ASP A 53 5.31 -9.16 16.51
C ASP A 53 5.12 -7.64 16.44
N ASP A 54 5.55 -7.01 15.35
CA ASP A 54 5.48 -5.55 15.22
C ASP A 54 4.03 -5.06 15.13
N ARG A 55 3.81 -3.82 15.57
CA ARG A 55 2.54 -3.13 15.45
C ARG A 55 2.72 -1.90 14.58
N PHE A 56 1.93 -1.81 13.51
CA PHE A 56 1.89 -0.64 12.65
C PHE A 56 0.58 0.13 12.86
N ILE A 57 0.66 1.45 13.01
CA ILE A 57 -0.50 2.33 13.13
C ILE A 57 -0.38 3.45 12.10
N LEU A 58 -1.34 3.52 11.18
CA LEU A 58 -1.44 4.64 10.26
C LEU A 58 -2.22 5.80 10.92
N SER A 59 -1.50 6.75 11.53
CA SER A 59 -2.13 7.95 12.10
C SER A 59 -2.76 8.89 11.05
N LYS A 60 -2.48 8.67 9.76
CA LYS A 60 -3.04 9.40 8.62
C LYS A 60 -4.35 8.75 8.16
N GLY A 61 -5.42 8.92 8.93
CA GLY A 61 -6.72 8.24 8.68
C GLY A 61 -7.30 8.47 7.27
N HIS A 62 -7.09 9.64 6.67
CA HIS A 62 -7.52 9.92 5.29
C HIS A 62 -6.82 9.08 4.21
N ALA A 63 -5.76 8.36 4.56
CA ALA A 63 -5.06 7.41 3.69
C ALA A 63 -5.36 5.94 4.05
N ALA A 64 -6.45 5.65 4.76
CA ALA A 64 -6.82 4.29 5.14
C ALA A 64 -6.89 3.34 3.94
N SER A 65 -7.40 3.79 2.79
CA SER A 65 -7.41 2.97 1.57
C SER A 65 -6.00 2.56 1.11
N SER A 66 -4.97 3.39 1.35
CA SER A 66 -3.58 3.04 1.05
C SER A 66 -3.10 1.89 1.92
N LEU A 67 -3.50 1.88 3.20
CA LEU A 67 -3.21 0.79 4.11
C LEU A 67 -3.88 -0.50 3.65
N TYR A 68 -5.16 -0.46 3.30
CA TYR A 68 -5.89 -1.63 2.81
C TYR A 68 -5.27 -2.21 1.55
N ALA A 69 -4.93 -1.35 0.57
CA ALA A 69 -4.25 -1.79 -0.64
C ALA A 69 -2.86 -2.39 -0.35
N ALA A 70 -2.09 -1.80 0.57
CA ALA A 70 -0.78 -2.34 0.94
C ALA A 70 -0.89 -3.70 1.63
N LEU A 71 -1.89 -3.89 2.51
CA LEU A 71 -2.16 -5.17 3.17
C LEU A 71 -2.60 -6.24 2.17
N TYR A 72 -3.45 -5.88 1.20
CA TYR A 72 -3.86 -6.77 0.13
C TYR A 72 -2.64 -7.27 -0.68
N HIS A 73 -1.78 -6.36 -1.12
CA HIS A 73 -0.55 -6.73 -1.85
C HIS A 73 0.51 -7.43 -0.98
N ALA A 74 0.35 -7.40 0.35
CA ALA A 74 1.13 -8.18 1.30
C ALA A 74 0.52 -9.55 1.63
N ASN A 75 -0.63 -9.91 1.03
CA ASN A 75 -1.41 -11.12 1.35
C ASN A 75 -1.84 -11.18 2.83
N LEU A 76 -2.10 -10.02 3.43
CA LEU A 76 -2.61 -9.88 4.80
C LEU A 76 -4.09 -9.47 4.84
N LEU A 77 -4.68 -9.23 3.66
CA LEU A 77 -6.08 -8.88 3.49
C LEU A 77 -6.59 -9.50 2.18
N GLU A 78 -7.67 -10.25 2.25
CA GLU A 78 -8.33 -10.84 1.08
C GLU A 78 -9.20 -9.80 0.35
N PRO A 79 -9.41 -9.92 -0.96
CA PRO A 79 -10.42 -9.13 -1.66
C PRO A 79 -11.82 -9.61 -1.24
N GLU A 80 -12.80 -8.69 -1.23
CA GLU A 80 -14.23 -9.03 -1.14
C GLU A 80 -14.74 -9.65 -2.46
#